data_AF-A0A3N1AZS7-F1
#
_entry.id   AF-A0A3N1AZS7-F1
#
_cell.length_a   1.000
_cell.length_b   1.000
_cell.length_c   1.000
_cell.angle_alpha   90.00
_cell.angle_beta   90.00
_cell.angle_gamma   90.00
#
_symmetry.space_group_name_H-M   'P 1'
#
loop_
_entity.id
_entity.type
_entity.pdbx_description
1 polymer ?
#
loop_
_entity_poly.entity_id
_entity_poly.type
_entity_poly.pdbx_seq_one_letter_code
_entity_poly.pdbx_strand_id
1 'polypeptide(L)'
;MVDSSWAAVGPRPYLDHFLREYGLTEAGLGERLGTRPVRSWVDGETFDDEYLVHDSVLRSHGASPCAGDAQALAFCEEIADLIVSRYGSTRDAAVAVVNQQWSEAEPGGRTPRVWIVGSDIVYHETPEYWAGFIVNRHSVS
;
A
#
# COMPACT_ATOMS: atom_id res chain seq x y z
N MET A 1 8.51 20.26 -11.15
CA MET A 1 8.91 19.17 -10.25
C MET A 1 7.73 18.99 -9.32
N VAL A 2 6.95 17.93 -9.50
CA VAL A 2 5.77 17.68 -8.64
C VAL A 2 6.32 16.89 -7.46
N ASP A 3 6.13 17.46 -6.27
CA ASP A 3 6.75 17.01 -5.03
C ASP A 3 6.41 15.55 -4.75
N SER A 4 7.45 14.72 -4.65
CA SER A 4 7.43 13.27 -4.42
C SER A 4 6.98 12.90 -3.00
N SER A 5 6.46 13.86 -2.24
CA SER A 5 6.37 13.85 -0.78
C SER A 5 4.98 13.53 -0.23
N TRP A 6 4.08 13.03 -1.08
CA TRP A 6 2.69 12.70 -0.75
C TRP A 6 2.35 11.27 -1.18
N ALA A 7 1.89 10.47 -0.22
CA ALA A 7 1.42 9.10 -0.45
C ALA A 7 -0.10 9.03 -0.41
N ALA A 8 -0.67 8.19 -1.29
CA ALA A 8 -2.09 7.89 -1.27
C ALA A 8 -2.43 6.88 -0.16
N VAL A 9 -3.40 7.25 0.67
CA VAL A 9 -3.99 6.38 1.71
C VAL A 9 -5.23 5.66 1.17
N GLY A 10 -5.98 6.31 0.28
CA GLY A 10 -7.23 5.78 -0.29
C GLY A 10 -8.48 6.55 0.17
N PRO A 11 -9.68 6.00 -0.02
CA PRO A 11 -10.93 6.65 0.38
C PRO A 11 -11.07 6.77 1.90
N ARG A 12 -12.14 7.46 2.33
CA ARG A 12 -12.37 7.80 3.74
C ARG A 12 -12.20 6.63 4.73
N PRO A 13 -12.73 5.41 4.48
CA PRO A 13 -12.55 4.29 5.40
C PRO A 13 -11.08 3.95 5.68
N TYR A 14 -10.22 4.10 4.66
CA TYR A 14 -8.79 3.82 4.79
C TYR A 14 -8.08 4.93 5.57
N LEU A 15 -8.48 6.19 5.40
CA LEU A 15 -8.00 7.29 6.24
C LEU A 15 -8.36 7.05 7.72
N ASP A 16 -9.61 6.69 8.01
CA ASP A 16 -10.06 6.46 9.39
C ASP A 16 -9.29 5.29 10.04
N HIS A 17 -8.97 4.26 9.26
CA HIS A 17 -8.08 3.19 9.69
C HIS A 17 -6.65 3.69 9.95
N PHE A 18 -6.07 4.41 8.98
CA PHE A 18 -4.73 5.00 9.08
C PHE A 18 -4.54 5.83 10.34
N LEU A 19 -5.48 6.74 10.61
CA LEU A 19 -5.43 7.61 11.78
C LEU A 19 -5.46 6.81 13.08
N ARG A 20 -6.32 5.79 13.16
CA ARG A 20 -6.44 4.92 14.33
C ARG A 20 -5.14 4.14 14.58
N GLU A 21 -4.58 3.53 13.55
CA GLU A 21 -3.37 2.71 13.67
C GLU A 21 -2.13 3.54 14.05
N TYR A 22 -2.00 4.72 13.45
CA TYR A 22 -0.88 5.61 13.74
C TYR A 22 -1.06 6.45 15.02
N GLY A 23 -2.22 6.36 15.69
CA GLY A 23 -2.55 7.20 16.83
C GLY A 23 -2.59 8.68 16.49
N LEU A 24 -3.08 9.02 15.30
CA LEU A 24 -3.14 10.37 14.74
C LEU A 24 -4.58 10.89 14.70
N THR A 25 -4.70 12.19 14.46
CA THR A 25 -5.98 12.85 14.19
C THR A 25 -5.83 13.72 12.95
N GLU A 26 -6.92 13.94 12.20
CA GLU A 26 -6.89 14.85 11.03
C GLU A 26 -6.39 16.24 11.41
N ALA A 27 -6.86 16.77 12.55
CA ALA A 27 -6.39 18.05 13.09
C ALA A 27 -4.88 18.05 13.39
N GLY A 28 -4.35 16.92 13.88
CA GLY A 28 -2.92 16.75 14.13
C GLY A 28 -2.08 16.61 12.84
N LEU A 29 -2.67 16.14 11.74
CA LEU A 29 -2.02 16.11 10.44
C LEU A 29 -1.92 17.52 9.85
N GLY A 30 -2.99 18.31 9.94
CA GLY A 30 -3.05 19.68 9.44
C GLY A 30 -2.68 19.73 7.95
N GLU A 31 -1.67 20.53 7.60
CA GLU A 31 -1.17 20.68 6.22
C GLU A 31 -0.51 19.42 5.65
N ARG A 32 -0.39 18.34 6.43
CA ARG A 32 0.15 17.04 6.00
C ARG A 32 -0.94 16.05 5.59
N LEU A 33 -2.20 16.49 5.54
CA LEU A 33 -3.33 15.75 4.99
C LEU A 33 -3.87 16.50 3.77
N GLY A 34 -4.02 15.80 2.66
CA GLY A 34 -4.56 16.32 1.41
C GLY A 34 -5.65 15.41 0.86
N THR A 35 -6.37 15.90 -0.14
CA THR A 35 -7.37 15.14 -0.88
C THR A 35 -7.22 15.37 -2.37
N ARG A 36 -7.57 14.36 -3.17
CA ARG A 36 -7.71 14.50 -4.62
C ARG A 36 -8.97 13.78 -5.11
N PRO A 37 -9.63 14.30 -6.15
CA PRO A 37 -10.81 13.65 -6.71
C PRO A 37 -10.41 12.37 -7.45
N VAL A 38 -10.84 11.21 -6.93
CA VAL A 38 -10.62 9.89 -7.50
C VAL A 38 -11.80 9.01 -7.12
N ARG A 39 -12.41 8.38 -8.13
CA ARG A 39 -13.51 7.44 -7.91
C ARG A 39 -12.98 6.07 -7.52
N SER A 40 -13.36 5.60 -6.34
CA SER A 40 -13.02 4.28 -5.80
C SER A 40 -14.27 3.55 -5.30
N TRP A 41 -14.17 2.22 -5.18
CA TRP A 41 -15.24 1.36 -4.69
C TRP A 41 -14.72 0.49 -3.56
N VAL A 42 -15.38 0.54 -2.41
CA VAL A 42 -15.01 -0.23 -1.20
C VAL A 42 -16.30 -0.76 -0.57
N ASP A 43 -16.38 -2.07 -0.36
CA ASP A 43 -17.50 -2.75 0.33
C ASP A 43 -18.91 -2.38 -0.15
N GLY A 44 -19.10 -2.22 -1.46
CA GLY A 44 -20.40 -1.86 -2.01
C GLY A 44 -20.64 -0.35 -2.13
N GLU A 45 -19.78 0.48 -1.56
CA GLU A 45 -19.90 1.92 -1.55
C GLU A 45 -18.92 2.59 -2.54
N THR A 46 -19.33 3.72 -3.10
CA THR A 46 -18.50 4.53 -4.00
C THR A 46 -18.00 5.76 -3.26
N PHE A 47 -16.72 6.06 -3.40
CA PHE A 47 -16.08 7.26 -2.86
C PHE A 47 -15.49 8.07 -4.00
N ASP A 48 -15.71 9.38 -4.01
CA ASP A 48 -15.23 10.28 -5.07
C ASP A 48 -13.93 11.00 -4.71
N ASP A 49 -13.44 10.80 -3.48
CA ASP A 49 -12.21 11.39 -2.96
C ASP A 49 -11.23 10.31 -2.51
N GLU A 50 -9.95 10.55 -2.78
CA GLU A 50 -8.83 9.83 -2.23
C GLU A 50 -8.02 10.75 -1.33
N TYR A 51 -7.74 10.29 -0.12
CA TYR A 51 -6.93 11.00 0.87
C TYR A 51 -5.45 10.70 0.67
N LEU A 52 -4.65 11.75 0.83
CA LEU A 52 -3.21 11.74 0.70
C LEU A 52 -2.59 12.19 2.03
N VAL A 53 -1.48 11.60 2.43
CA VAL A 53 -0.70 12.06 3.58
C VAL A 53 0.73 12.38 3.17
N HIS A 54 1.33 13.37 3.81
CA HIS A 54 2.72 13.72 3.56
C HIS A 54 3.65 12.64 4.12
N ASP A 55 4.70 12.28 3.38
CA ASP A 55 5.61 11.18 3.70
C ASP A 55 6.25 11.29 5.08
N SER A 56 6.41 12.51 5.61
CA SER A 56 6.91 12.76 6.97
C SER A 56 6.08 12.11 8.09
N VAL A 57 4.84 11.75 7.80
CA VAL A 57 3.91 11.13 8.76
C VAL A 57 4.04 9.62 8.75
N LEU A 58 4.51 9.07 7.62
CA LEU A 58 4.60 7.65 7.37
C LEU A 58 5.79 7.05 8.12
N ARG A 59 5.65 5.79 8.53
CA ARG A 59 6.71 5.03 9.19
C ARG A 59 6.92 3.74 8.42
N SER A 60 8.11 3.57 7.84
CA SER A 60 8.46 2.34 7.14
C SER A 60 8.60 1.20 8.14
N HIS A 61 7.90 0.08 7.89
CA HIS A 61 8.08 -1.14 8.66
C HIS A 61 9.13 -2.05 7.99
N GLY A 62 10.42 -1.84 8.32
CA GLY A 62 11.49 -2.76 7.93
C GLY A 62 11.70 -2.89 6.41
N ALA A 63 11.67 -4.12 5.88
CA ALA A 63 11.97 -4.44 4.49
C ALA A 63 10.81 -4.18 3.51
N SER A 64 9.63 -3.81 4.01
CA SER A 64 8.47 -3.44 3.21
C SER A 64 8.12 -1.97 3.43
N PRO A 65 8.71 -1.03 2.67
CA PRO A 65 8.43 0.39 2.81
C PRO A 65 6.97 0.74 2.54
N CYS A 66 6.25 -0.08 1.76
CA CYS A 66 4.82 0.07 1.52
C CYS A 66 3.94 -0.33 2.71
N ALA A 67 4.48 -1.02 3.71
CA ALA A 67 3.74 -1.43 4.90
C ALA A 67 3.77 -0.30 5.93
N GLY A 68 2.59 0.25 6.23
CA GLY A 68 2.41 1.28 7.24
C GLY A 68 2.12 0.78 8.63
N ASP A 69 1.90 -0.51 8.82
CA ASP A 69 1.81 -1.09 10.15
C ASP A 69 2.30 -2.54 10.17
N ALA A 70 2.23 -3.14 11.35
CA ALA A 70 2.68 -4.52 11.56
C ALA A 70 1.81 -5.55 10.82
N GLN A 71 0.52 -5.30 10.63
CA GLN A 71 -0.39 -6.22 9.94
C GLN A 71 -0.15 -6.18 8.42
N ALA A 72 0.03 -4.99 7.85
CA ALA A 72 0.44 -4.80 6.47
C ALA A 72 1.83 -5.39 6.19
N LEU A 73 2.77 -5.27 7.14
CA LEU A 73 4.08 -5.92 7.04
C LEU A 73 3.93 -7.43 7.01
N ALA A 74 3.22 -8.02 7.97
CA ALA A 74 3.00 -9.47 8.02
C ALA A 74 2.35 -9.99 6.74
N PHE A 75 1.38 -9.25 6.19
CA PHE A 75 0.74 -9.58 4.92
C PHE A 75 1.72 -9.56 3.74
N CYS A 76 2.56 -8.52 3.63
CA CYS A 76 3.60 -8.44 2.60
C CYS A 76 4.65 -9.56 2.75
N GLU A 77 5.02 -9.89 3.99
CA GLU A 77 5.96 -10.96 4.29
C GLU A 77 5.39 -12.34 3.91
N GLU A 78 4.11 -12.58 4.18
CA GLU A 78 3.41 -13.82 3.82
C GLU A 78 3.33 -13.99 2.30
N ILE A 79 3.00 -12.93 1.56
CA ILE A 79 3.03 -12.95 0.09
C ILE A 79 4.44 -13.31 -0.41
N ALA A 80 5.47 -12.66 0.13
CA ALA A 80 6.85 -12.93 -0.28
C ALA A 80 7.27 -14.37 0.05
N ASP A 81 6.81 -14.95 1.16
CA ASP A 81 7.09 -16.35 1.52
C ASP A 81 6.38 -17.33 0.59
N LEU A 82 5.15 -17.00 0.18
CA LEU A 82 4.42 -17.76 -0.83
C LEU A 82 5.10 -17.69 -2.20
N ILE A 83 5.65 -16.53 -2.57
CA ILE A 83 6.41 -16.36 -3.82
C ILE A 83 7.67 -17.25 -3.79
N VAL A 84 8.45 -17.20 -2.72
CA VAL A 84 9.66 -18.03 -2.53
C VAL A 84 9.31 -19.52 -2.60
N SER A 85 8.33 -19.96 -1.80
CA SER A 85 8.01 -21.38 -1.66
C SER A 85 7.33 -22.00 -2.88
N ARG A 86 6.48 -21.25 -3.59
CA ARG A 86 5.70 -21.79 -4.72
C ARG A 86 6.31 -21.54 -6.09
N TYR A 87 7.11 -20.48 -6.25
CA TYR A 87 7.63 -20.06 -7.56
C TYR A 87 9.16 -20.11 -7.65
N GLY A 88 9.85 -20.50 -6.57
CA GLY A 88 11.29 -20.77 -6.59
C GLY A 88 12.17 -19.53 -6.71
N SER A 89 11.71 -18.40 -6.18
CA SER A 89 12.47 -17.14 -6.15
C SER A 89 13.27 -16.98 -4.85
N THR A 90 14.20 -16.03 -4.82
CA THR A 90 14.90 -15.63 -3.59
C THR A 90 13.99 -14.73 -2.73
N ARG A 91 14.23 -14.68 -1.42
CA ARG A 91 13.48 -13.80 -0.51
C ARG A 91 13.61 -12.33 -0.92
N ASP A 92 14.81 -11.90 -1.31
CA ASP A 92 15.05 -10.51 -1.73
C ASP A 92 14.29 -10.16 -3.01
N ALA A 93 14.29 -11.05 -4.01
CA ALA A 93 13.53 -10.85 -5.25
C ALA A 93 12.02 -10.83 -5.00
N ALA A 94 11.52 -11.72 -4.13
CA ALA A 94 10.11 -11.74 -3.73
C ALA A 94 9.69 -10.44 -3.02
N VAL A 95 10.49 -9.96 -2.06
CA VAL A 95 10.24 -8.68 -1.38
C VAL A 95 10.30 -7.52 -2.38
N ALA A 96 11.23 -7.53 -3.33
CA ALA A 96 11.35 -6.49 -4.34
C ALA A 96 10.08 -6.40 -5.22
N VAL A 97 9.55 -7.53 -5.72
CA VAL A 97 8.34 -7.49 -6.57
C VAL A 97 7.07 -7.16 -5.78
N VAL A 98 7.00 -7.54 -4.50
CA VAL A 98 5.91 -7.11 -3.59
C VAL A 98 5.98 -5.60 -3.40
N ASN A 99 7.16 -5.08 -3.08
CA ASN A 99 7.36 -3.64 -2.94
C ASN A 99 7.08 -2.91 -4.26
N GLN A 100 7.46 -3.46 -5.42
CA GLN A 100 7.17 -2.89 -6.73
C GLN A 100 5.67 -2.81 -7.01
N GLN A 101 4.90 -3.86 -6.67
CA GLN A 101 3.45 -3.88 -6.85
C GLN A 101 2.75 -2.71 -6.14
N TRP A 102 3.24 -2.33 -4.96
CA TRP A 102 2.60 -1.34 -4.09
C TRP A 102 3.25 0.04 -4.15
N SER A 103 4.57 0.08 -4.26
CA SER A 103 5.40 1.30 -4.12
C SER A 103 5.80 1.91 -5.45
N GLU A 104 5.79 1.17 -6.56
CA GLU A 104 6.13 1.73 -7.87
C GLU A 104 4.88 2.17 -8.64
N ALA A 105 4.98 3.34 -9.27
CA ALA A 105 3.93 3.85 -10.13
C ALA A 105 3.68 2.93 -11.34
N GLU A 106 2.46 2.94 -11.90
CA GLU A 106 2.25 2.46 -13.29
C GLU A 106 3.23 3.18 -14.24
N PRO A 107 3.62 2.59 -15.38
CA PRO A 107 4.31 3.32 -16.44
C PRO A 107 3.54 4.61 -16.82
N GLY A 108 4.16 5.77 -16.60
CA GLY A 108 3.55 7.10 -16.82
C GLY A 108 2.87 7.71 -15.58
N GLY A 109 2.73 6.95 -14.49
CA GLY A 109 2.31 7.44 -13.19
C GLY A 109 3.46 8.13 -12.43
N ARG A 110 3.11 9.07 -11.55
CA ARG A 110 4.08 9.86 -10.77
C ARG A 110 4.12 9.52 -9.28
N THR A 111 3.29 8.58 -8.83
CA THR A 111 3.04 8.31 -7.40
C THR A 111 3.18 6.81 -7.13
N PRO A 112 3.79 6.39 -6.00
CA PRO A 112 3.57 5.06 -5.45
C PRO A 112 2.08 4.74 -5.45
N ARG A 113 1.69 3.52 -5.83
CA ARG A 113 0.27 3.21 -6.04
C ARG A 113 -0.51 3.28 -4.73
N VAL A 114 0.01 2.67 -3.67
CA VAL A 114 -0.70 2.50 -2.41
C VAL A 114 0.28 2.29 -1.25
N TRP A 115 0.11 3.03 -0.17
CA TRP A 115 0.71 2.69 1.13
C TRP A 115 -0.28 1.80 1.89
N ILE A 116 0.10 0.56 2.20
CA ILE A 116 -0.77 -0.45 2.81
C ILE A 116 -0.83 -0.23 4.32
N VAL A 117 -2.00 0.11 4.84
CA VAL A 117 -2.28 0.25 6.27
C VAL A 117 -3.53 -0.58 6.60
N GLY A 118 -3.40 -1.48 7.56
CA GLY A 118 -4.27 -2.62 7.81
C GLY A 118 -4.23 -3.60 6.64
N SER A 119 -4.77 -4.80 6.82
CA SER A 119 -5.18 -5.62 5.66
C SER A 119 -6.36 -5.01 4.89
N ASP A 120 -6.77 -3.79 5.22
CA ASP A 120 -7.95 -3.07 4.71
C ASP A 120 -7.80 -2.61 3.25
N ILE A 121 -6.57 -2.48 2.74
CA ILE A 121 -6.36 -2.17 1.32
C ILE A 121 -6.68 -3.36 0.39
N VAL A 122 -7.04 -4.51 0.95
CA VAL A 122 -7.09 -5.81 0.25
C VAL A 122 -8.37 -6.60 0.53
N TYR A 123 -9.49 -5.92 0.76
CA TYR A 123 -10.73 -6.49 1.32
C TYR A 123 -11.40 -7.68 0.59
N HIS A 124 -10.86 -8.24 -0.51
CA HIS A 124 -11.44 -9.43 -1.17
C HIS A 124 -10.46 -10.56 -1.54
N GLU A 125 -9.15 -10.45 -1.30
CA GLU A 125 -8.19 -11.40 -1.87
C GLU A 125 -7.08 -11.81 -0.90
N THR A 126 -6.68 -13.08 -0.96
CA THR A 126 -5.76 -13.69 0.01
C THR A 126 -4.28 -13.44 -0.35
N PRO A 127 -3.32 -13.65 0.57
CA PRO A 127 -1.89 -13.66 0.25
C PRO A 127 -1.55 -14.55 -0.95
N GLU A 128 -2.24 -15.69 -1.10
CA GLU A 128 -2.07 -16.59 -2.26
C GLU A 128 -2.51 -15.97 -3.57
N TYR A 129 -3.65 -15.28 -3.59
CA TYR A 129 -4.10 -14.57 -4.78
C TYR A 129 -3.04 -13.55 -5.20
N TRP A 130 -2.55 -12.75 -4.25
CA TRP A 130 -1.56 -11.72 -4.54
C TRP A 130 -0.22 -12.28 -4.96
N ALA A 131 0.27 -13.35 -4.33
CA ALA A 131 1.48 -14.02 -4.76
C ALA A 131 1.39 -14.44 -6.24
N GLY A 132 0.28 -15.06 -6.63
CA GLY A 132 0.04 -15.45 -8.03
C GLY A 132 -0.08 -14.25 -8.97
N PHE A 133 -0.82 -13.21 -8.57
CA PHE A 133 -1.01 -12.00 -9.36
C PHE A 133 0.32 -11.25 -9.59
N ILE A 134 1.11 -11.06 -8.53
CA ILE A 134 2.38 -10.34 -8.56
C ILE A 134 3.41 -11.07 -9.42
N VAL A 135 3.53 -12.40 -9.26
CA VAL A 135 4.43 -13.22 -10.10
C VAL A 135 4.08 -13.09 -11.58
N ASN A 136 2.78 -13.21 -11.93
CA ASN A 136 2.31 -13.09 -13.30
C ASN A 136 2.56 -11.71 -13.90
N ARG A 137 2.57 -10.66 -13.06
CA ARG A 137 2.72 -9.28 -13.49
C ARG A 137 4.17 -8.81 -13.61
N HIS A 138 5.03 -9.19 -12.67
CA HIS A 138 6.37 -8.59 -12.49
C HIS A 138 7.55 -9.49 -12.84
N SER A 139 7.32 -10.78 -13.20
CA SER A 139 8.38 -11.76 -13.50
C SER A 139 9.45 -11.87 -12.41
N VAL A 140 9.28 -12.79 -11.47
CA VAL A 140 10.31 -13.08 -10.46
C VAL A 140 11.43 -13.93 -11.08
N SER A 141 12.66 -13.41 -11.06
CA SER A 141 13.89 -14.15 -11.44
C SER A 141 14.80 -14.30 -10.22
#